data_AF-A0A7S3MY09-F1
#
_entry.id   AF-A0A7S3MY09-F1
#
_cell.length_a   1.000
_cell.length_b   1.000
_cell.length_c   1.000
_cell.angle_alpha   90.00
_cell.angle_beta   90.00
_cell.angle_gamma   90.00
#
_symmetry.space_group_name_H-M   'P 1'
#
loop_
_entity.id
_entity.type
_entity.pdbx_description
1 polymer ?
#
loop_
_entity_poly.entity_id
_entity_poly.type
_entity_poly.pdbx_seq_one_letter_code
_entity_poly.pdbx_strand_id
1 'polypeptide(L)'
;MLACVRRIMEGPGDQQRVVSQEQFEMQYNYIFMEEIQGEHKLEVSRTMKNCQDIELFEQESVQHIIDFKWNKYAKDFFLFKFFMYVVFLTVYYLDLESTHYADDDGNRIKGYMFFGFKAVEFIIQFLFFVYELVQVKLEKRDYFEDIWNYFELLGIFLFAWAAVLDIQNPKITDTMQILFALSTLLTLVKVVYLIRVFRQLNFLVTMFITVVHEIQHFMILFIIFIITFAEAFHVVRIDITPYGRINESLALVIAVLRCAMGDFAMVDMYQGFDLYTTDEQ
;
A
#
# COMPACT_ATOMS: atom_id res chain seq x y z
N MET A 1 -39.89 37.51 19.21
CA MET A 1 -40.05 38.47 18.08
C MET A 1 -39.17 39.72 18.23
N LEU A 2 -38.95 40.26 19.45
CA LEU A 2 -38.01 41.37 19.70
C LEU A 2 -36.50 41.03 19.55
N ALA A 3 -36.12 39.76 19.64
CA ALA A 3 -34.74 39.32 19.35
C ALA A 3 -34.42 39.20 17.84
N CYS A 4 -35.44 39.10 16.99
CA CYS A 4 -35.28 39.00 15.53
C CYS A 4 -35.12 40.40 14.88
N VAL A 5 -35.67 41.43 15.52
CA VAL A 5 -35.60 42.82 15.03
C VAL A 5 -34.27 43.51 15.39
N ARG A 6 -33.56 43.06 16.44
CA ARG A 6 -32.23 43.58 16.79
C ARG A 6 -31.15 43.17 15.78
N ARG A 7 -31.30 42.03 15.11
CA ARG A 7 -30.36 41.52 14.08
C ARG A 7 -30.43 42.23 12.72
N ILE A 8 -31.43 43.07 12.49
CA ILE A 8 -31.61 43.81 11.23
C ILE A 8 -31.12 45.27 11.36
N MET A 9 -30.95 45.78 12.59
CA MET A 9 -30.46 47.14 12.85
C MET A 9 -28.95 47.24 13.10
N GLU A 10 -28.25 46.10 13.21
CA GLU A 10 -26.79 46.05 13.05
C GLU A 10 -26.51 46.07 11.54
N GLY A 11 -26.20 47.26 11.02
CA GLY A 11 -25.93 47.46 9.60
C GLY A 11 -24.75 46.60 9.10
N PRO A 12 -24.59 46.45 7.77
CA PRO A 12 -23.57 45.59 7.16
C PRO A 12 -22.12 45.87 7.59
N GLY A 13 -21.87 47.00 8.26
CA GLY A 13 -20.56 47.40 8.77
C GLY A 13 -20.04 46.57 9.95
N ASP A 14 -20.88 45.99 10.82
CA ASP A 14 -20.39 45.17 11.95
C ASP A 14 -20.03 43.74 11.52
N GLN A 15 -20.81 43.14 10.61
CA GLN A 15 -20.43 41.85 10.01
C GLN A 15 -19.17 41.95 9.14
N GLN A 16 -18.99 43.05 8.37
CA GLN A 16 -17.75 43.28 7.64
C GLN A 16 -16.56 43.59 8.56
N ARG A 17 -16.77 44.23 9.72
CA ARG A 17 -15.71 44.45 10.71
C ARG A 17 -15.26 43.16 11.38
N VAL A 18 -16.18 42.28 11.77
CA VAL A 18 -15.85 40.98 12.37
C VAL A 18 -15.11 40.10 11.37
N VAL A 19 -15.59 40.00 10.12
CA VAL A 19 -14.87 39.25 9.06
C VAL A 19 -13.50 39.85 8.77
N SER A 20 -13.38 41.19 8.77
CA SER A 20 -12.07 41.85 8.59
C SER A 20 -11.13 41.63 9.76
N GLN A 21 -11.63 41.56 11.00
CA GLN A 21 -10.84 41.25 12.19
C GLN A 21 -10.42 39.78 12.22
N GLU A 22 -11.29 38.83 11.88
CA GLU A 22 -10.94 37.41 11.77
C GLU A 22 -9.95 37.16 10.63
N GLN A 23 -10.11 37.84 9.48
CA GLN A 23 -9.13 37.79 8.39
C GLN A 23 -7.79 38.43 8.79
N PHE A 24 -7.82 39.50 9.59
CA PHE A 24 -6.61 40.14 10.09
C PHE A 24 -5.94 39.29 11.18
N GLU A 25 -6.68 38.65 12.08
CA GLU A 25 -6.15 37.70 13.08
C GLU A 25 -5.61 36.44 12.42
N MET A 26 -6.26 35.92 11.36
CA MET A 26 -5.70 34.85 10.55
C MET A 26 -4.41 35.29 9.87
N GLN A 27 -4.37 36.44 9.18
CA GLN A 27 -3.15 36.97 8.56
C GLN A 27 -2.04 37.27 9.57
N TYR A 28 -2.39 37.76 10.76
CA TYR A 28 -1.44 38.04 11.84
C TYR A 28 -0.88 36.74 12.42
N ASN A 29 -1.70 35.69 12.55
CA ASN A 29 -1.24 34.36 12.90
C ASN A 29 -0.37 33.71 11.80
N TYR A 30 -0.60 34.00 10.51
CA TYR A 30 0.30 33.56 9.42
C TYR A 30 1.71 34.18 9.55
N ILE A 31 1.80 35.45 9.98
CA ILE A 31 3.08 36.14 10.19
C ILE A 31 3.85 35.54 11.37
N PHE A 32 3.16 35.17 12.46
CA PHE A 32 3.79 34.51 13.61
C PHE A 32 4.01 33.00 13.43
N MET A 33 3.44 32.35 12.41
CA MET A 33 3.64 30.92 12.19
C MET A 33 5.09 30.60 11.76
N GLU A 34 5.77 31.49 11.05
CA GLU A 34 7.21 31.35 10.77
C GLU A 34 8.05 31.53 12.05
N GLU A 35 7.64 32.41 12.95
CA GLU A 35 8.34 32.74 14.21
C GLU A 35 8.17 31.65 15.28
N ILE A 36 6.95 31.12 15.46
CA ILE A 36 6.66 29.97 16.35
C ILE A 36 7.35 28.68 15.84
N GLN A 37 7.58 28.58 14.53
CA GLN A 37 8.33 27.47 13.93
C GLN A 37 9.84 27.54 14.14
N GLY A 38 10.41 28.68 14.54
CA GLY A 38 11.86 28.84 14.75
C GLY A 38 12.38 28.05 15.97
N GLU A 39 11.67 28.13 17.09
CA GLU A 39 12.13 27.55 18.37
C GLU A 39 11.48 26.20 18.75
N HIS A 40 10.23 25.92 18.35
CA HIS A 40 9.45 24.75 18.82
C HIS A 40 8.84 23.86 17.72
N LYS A 41 9.38 23.89 16.49
CA LYS A 41 8.82 23.19 15.29
C LYS A 41 8.50 21.71 15.50
N LEU A 42 9.40 21.00 16.20
CA LEU A 42 9.29 19.56 16.45
C LEU A 42 8.31 19.25 17.58
N GLU A 43 8.11 20.18 18.50
CA GLU A 43 7.31 19.98 19.70
C GLU A 43 5.82 20.02 19.36
N VAL A 44 5.36 21.02 18.60
CA VAL A 44 3.96 21.12 18.14
C VAL A 44 3.58 19.91 17.27
N SER A 45 4.44 19.50 16.34
CA SER A 45 4.19 18.33 15.49
C SER A 45 4.19 17.02 16.30
N ARG A 46 5.00 16.90 17.35
CA ARG A 46 5.00 15.74 18.24
C ARG A 46 3.75 15.71 19.14
N THR A 47 3.32 16.85 19.65
CA THR A 47 2.08 16.97 20.44
C THR A 47 0.84 16.65 19.60
N MET A 48 0.80 17.10 18.34
CA MET A 48 -0.27 16.72 17.40
C MET A 48 -0.22 15.22 17.10
N LYS A 49 0.95 14.62 16.85
CA LYS A 49 1.08 13.16 16.62
C LYS A 49 0.53 12.33 17.80
N ASN A 50 0.79 12.79 19.02
CA ASN A 50 0.38 12.10 20.24
C ASN A 50 -1.06 12.41 20.68
N CYS A 51 -1.74 13.34 20.01
CA CYS A 51 -3.11 13.69 20.33
C CYS A 51 -4.06 12.62 19.79
N GLN A 52 -4.85 12.01 20.68
CA GLN A 52 -5.85 11.00 20.32
C GLN A 52 -7.22 11.60 19.99
N ASP A 53 -7.38 12.92 20.19
CA ASP A 53 -8.65 13.60 19.99
C ASP A 53 -8.80 14.02 18.53
N ILE A 54 -9.63 13.28 17.79
CA ILE A 54 -9.93 13.54 16.37
C ILE A 54 -10.69 14.86 16.21
N GLU A 55 -11.49 15.28 17.20
CA GLU A 55 -12.27 16.52 17.15
C GLU A 55 -11.35 17.75 17.11
N LEU A 56 -10.16 17.67 17.72
CA LEU A 56 -9.14 18.72 17.64
C LEU A 56 -8.66 18.94 16.20
N PHE A 57 -8.64 17.91 15.36
CA PHE A 57 -8.25 18.00 13.95
C PHE A 57 -9.39 18.53 13.05
N GLU A 58 -10.62 18.59 13.55
CA GLU A 58 -11.75 19.21 12.86
C GLU A 58 -11.79 20.73 13.04
N GLN A 59 -11.07 21.27 14.03
CA GLN A 59 -11.00 22.70 14.29
C GLN A 59 -10.33 23.45 13.12
N GLU A 60 -10.95 24.54 12.68
CA GLU A 60 -10.52 25.33 11.51
C GLU A 60 -9.06 25.81 11.62
N SER A 61 -8.61 26.20 12.81
CA SER A 61 -7.22 26.60 13.07
C SER A 61 -6.22 25.47 12.83
N VAL A 62 -6.53 24.24 13.24
CA VAL A 62 -5.67 23.06 13.05
C VAL A 62 -5.65 22.64 11.57
N GLN A 63 -6.80 22.69 10.90
CA GLN A 63 -6.88 22.43 9.46
C GLN A 63 -6.02 23.42 8.66
N HIS A 64 -6.07 24.71 8.98
CA HIS A 64 -5.22 25.71 8.34
C HIS A 64 -3.71 25.46 8.58
N ILE A 65 -3.32 25.02 9.78
CA ILE A 65 -1.93 24.64 10.06
C ILE A 65 -1.49 23.44 9.21
N ILE A 66 -2.36 22.43 9.08
CA ILE A 66 -2.10 21.23 8.27
C ILE A 66 -2.01 21.60 6.79
N ASP A 67 -2.97 22.34 6.27
CA ASP A 67 -2.99 22.78 4.87
C ASP A 67 -1.78 23.65 4.54
N PHE A 68 -1.36 24.53 5.45
CA PHE A 68 -0.14 25.32 5.29
C PHE A 68 1.11 24.42 5.20
N LYS A 69 1.28 23.47 6.14
CA LYS A 69 2.42 22.52 6.12
C LYS A 69 2.40 21.63 4.87
N TRP A 70 1.22 21.19 4.46
CA TRP A 70 1.02 20.38 3.27
C TRP A 70 1.46 21.13 2.02
N ASN A 71 0.91 22.33 1.79
CA ASN A 71 1.18 23.12 0.60
C ASN A 71 2.61 23.68 0.55
N LYS A 72 3.23 23.93 1.72
CA LYS A 72 4.57 24.52 1.79
C LYS A 72 5.70 23.50 1.63
N TYR A 73 5.56 22.30 2.20
CA TYR A 73 6.67 21.34 2.28
C TYR A 73 6.28 19.90 1.93
N ALA A 74 5.15 19.41 2.43
CA ALA A 74 4.86 17.97 2.36
C ALA A 74 4.42 17.52 0.96
N LYS A 75 3.66 18.36 0.23
CA LYS A 75 3.13 18.03 -1.09
C LYS A 75 4.24 17.78 -2.11
N ASP A 76 5.20 18.69 -2.22
CA ASP A 76 6.28 18.57 -3.22
C ASP A 76 7.21 17.41 -2.88
N PHE A 77 7.54 17.22 -1.60
CA PHE A 77 8.30 16.08 -1.12
C PHE A 77 7.60 14.76 -1.43
N PHE A 78 6.29 14.68 -1.19
CA PHE A 78 5.51 13.48 -1.45
C PHE A 78 5.35 13.21 -2.95
N LEU A 79 5.07 14.25 -3.76
CA LEU A 79 4.99 14.12 -5.22
C LEU A 79 6.32 13.66 -5.81
N PHE A 80 7.45 14.14 -5.30
CA PHE A 80 8.77 13.68 -5.72
C PHE A 80 8.99 12.20 -5.39
N LYS A 81 8.63 11.77 -4.16
CA LYS A 81 8.66 10.34 -3.77
C LYS A 81 7.77 9.47 -4.65
N PHE A 82 6.53 9.92 -4.89
CA PHE A 82 5.58 9.23 -5.75
C PHE A 82 6.11 9.11 -7.18
N PHE A 83 6.65 10.20 -7.74
CA PHE A 83 7.23 10.21 -9.08
C PHE A 83 8.42 9.25 -9.20
N MET A 84 9.36 9.28 -8.25
CA MET A 84 10.47 8.31 -8.22
C MET A 84 9.97 6.87 -8.18
N TYR A 85 8.91 6.61 -7.40
CA TYR A 85 8.33 5.27 -7.31
C TYR A 85 7.62 4.84 -8.60
N VAL A 86 6.93 5.74 -9.29
CA VAL A 86 6.34 5.47 -10.61
C VAL A 86 7.42 5.15 -11.64
N VAL A 87 8.52 5.91 -11.65
CA VAL A 87 9.68 5.63 -12.52
C VAL A 87 10.26 4.26 -12.21
N PHE A 88 10.46 3.93 -10.92
CA PHE A 88 10.87 2.59 -10.50
C PHE A 88 9.92 1.51 -11.02
N LEU A 89 8.61 1.69 -10.86
CA LEU A 89 7.61 0.69 -11.28
C LEU A 89 7.60 0.49 -12.80
N THR A 90 7.75 1.57 -13.58
CA THR A 90 7.84 1.47 -15.05
C THR A 90 9.10 0.73 -15.48
N VAL A 91 10.27 1.07 -14.91
CA VAL A 91 11.53 0.38 -15.24
C VAL A 91 11.47 -1.09 -14.80
N TYR A 92 10.94 -1.35 -13.60
CA TYR A 92 10.75 -2.71 -13.07
C TYR A 92 9.83 -3.57 -13.93
N TYR A 93 8.75 -3.00 -14.45
CA TYR A 93 7.87 -3.70 -15.37
C TYR A 93 8.57 -4.05 -16.69
N LEU A 94 9.33 -3.11 -17.27
CA LEU A 94 10.11 -3.33 -18.49
C LEU A 94 11.20 -4.39 -18.27
N ASP A 95 11.85 -4.41 -17.10
CA ASP A 95 12.82 -5.44 -16.76
C ASP A 95 12.16 -6.82 -16.62
N LEU A 96 11.00 -6.92 -15.98
CA LEU A 96 10.24 -8.17 -15.91
C LEU A 96 9.80 -8.67 -17.29
N GLU A 97 9.34 -7.78 -18.16
CA GLU A 97 9.02 -8.14 -19.55
C GLU A 97 10.25 -8.67 -20.28
N SER A 98 11.42 -8.05 -20.06
CA SER A 98 12.69 -8.50 -20.65
C SER A 98 13.09 -9.93 -20.23
N THR A 99 12.53 -10.45 -19.14
CA THR A 99 12.79 -11.82 -18.64
C THR A 99 12.23 -12.89 -19.58
N HIS A 100 11.24 -12.57 -20.42
CA HIS A 100 10.69 -13.53 -21.40
C HIS A 100 11.58 -13.73 -22.62
N TYR A 101 12.59 -12.88 -22.84
CA TYR A 101 13.53 -13.02 -23.95
C TYR A 101 14.70 -13.91 -23.53
N ALA A 102 14.62 -15.18 -23.92
CA ALA A 102 15.70 -16.14 -23.81
C ALA A 102 16.36 -16.38 -25.17
N ASP A 103 17.67 -16.63 -25.13
CA ASP A 103 18.46 -17.13 -26.26
C ASP A 103 18.09 -18.59 -26.57
N ASP A 104 18.57 -19.12 -27.69
CA ASP A 104 18.30 -20.50 -28.16
C ASP A 104 18.70 -21.57 -27.11
N ASP A 105 19.67 -21.26 -26.25
CA ASP A 105 20.13 -22.11 -25.13
C ASP A 105 19.29 -21.98 -23.84
N GLY A 106 18.22 -21.18 -23.87
CA GLY A 106 17.36 -20.86 -22.72
C GLY A 106 18.00 -19.91 -21.69
N ASN A 107 19.08 -19.24 -22.07
CA ASN A 107 19.74 -18.23 -21.22
C ASN A 107 19.09 -16.86 -21.42
N ARG A 108 18.94 -16.08 -20.35
CA ARG A 108 18.39 -14.72 -20.46
C ARG A 108 19.37 -13.81 -21.19
N ILE A 109 18.89 -13.01 -22.14
CA ILE A 109 19.72 -12.08 -22.91
C ILE A 109 20.12 -10.89 -22.03
N LYS A 110 21.37 -10.89 -21.54
CA LYS A 110 21.93 -9.83 -20.69
C LYS A 110 22.70 -8.79 -21.52
N GLY A 111 21.97 -7.87 -22.15
CA GLY A 111 22.55 -6.75 -22.91
C GLY A 111 22.85 -5.51 -22.08
N TYR A 112 23.31 -4.43 -22.72
CA TYR A 112 23.55 -3.14 -22.05
C TYR A 112 22.28 -2.54 -21.43
N MET A 113 21.12 -2.75 -22.06
CA MET A 113 19.84 -2.27 -21.52
C MET A 113 19.47 -2.97 -20.20
N PHE A 114 19.75 -4.28 -20.08
CA PHE A 114 19.52 -5.04 -18.84
C PHE A 114 20.30 -4.45 -17.67
N PHE A 115 21.61 -4.24 -17.84
CA PHE A 115 22.42 -3.61 -16.80
C PHE A 115 22.00 -2.17 -16.53
N GLY A 116 21.52 -1.45 -17.55
CA GLY A 116 20.95 -0.10 -17.41
C GLY A 116 19.72 -0.07 -16.52
N PHE A 117 18.73 -0.94 -16.78
CA PHE A 117 17.52 -1.04 -15.96
C PHE A 117 17.84 -1.46 -14.53
N LYS A 118 18.67 -2.50 -14.34
CA LYS A 118 19.10 -2.93 -13.01
C LYS A 118 19.82 -1.82 -12.23
N ALA A 119 20.69 -1.06 -12.88
CA ALA A 119 21.38 0.06 -12.23
C ALA A 119 20.40 1.14 -11.76
N VAL A 120 19.44 1.53 -12.62
CA VAL A 120 18.41 2.52 -12.27
C VAL A 120 17.55 2.04 -11.11
N GLU A 121 17.09 0.78 -11.14
CA GLU A 121 16.29 0.18 -10.06
C GLU A 121 17.06 0.15 -8.74
N PHE A 122 18.32 -0.29 -8.75
CA PHE A 122 19.15 -0.32 -7.54
C PHE A 122 19.39 1.08 -6.97
N ILE A 123 19.62 2.09 -7.81
CA ILE A 123 19.81 3.48 -7.35
C ILE A 123 18.54 3.97 -6.65
N ILE A 124 17.37 3.80 -7.28
CA ILE A 124 16.10 4.24 -6.69
C ILE A 124 15.82 3.48 -5.39
N GLN A 125 16.01 2.16 -5.38
CA GLN A 125 15.77 1.35 -4.19
C GLN A 125 16.73 1.69 -3.05
N PHE A 126 17.98 2.02 -3.37
CA PHE A 126 18.95 2.49 -2.38
C PHE A 126 18.53 3.84 -1.78
N LEU A 127 18.01 4.77 -2.59
CA LEU A 127 17.46 6.03 -2.08
C LEU A 127 16.29 5.78 -1.11
N PHE A 128 15.37 4.87 -1.44
CA PHE A 128 14.30 4.47 -0.52
C PHE A 128 14.83 3.84 0.75
N PHE A 129 15.84 2.98 0.66
CA PHE A 129 16.48 2.40 1.84
C PHE A 129 17.11 3.47 2.76
N VAL A 130 17.73 4.51 2.20
CA VAL A 130 18.24 5.64 2.98
C VAL A 130 17.10 6.39 3.68
N TYR A 131 15.96 6.59 3.01
CA TYR A 131 14.78 7.19 3.65
C TYR A 131 14.28 6.33 4.82
N GLU A 132 14.21 5.01 4.67
CA GLU A 132 13.84 4.10 5.77
C GLU A 132 14.82 4.19 6.94
N LEU A 133 16.12 4.22 6.68
CA LEU A 133 17.12 4.36 7.75
C LEU A 133 17.00 5.70 8.49
N VAL A 134 16.64 6.77 7.80
CA VAL A 134 16.36 8.06 8.42
C VAL A 134 15.08 7.98 9.26
N GLN A 135 14.03 7.33 8.77
CA GLN A 135 12.77 7.16 9.48
C GLN A 135 12.95 6.33 10.77
N VAL A 136 13.67 5.21 10.71
CA VAL A 136 14.03 4.39 11.87
C VAL A 136 14.73 5.22 12.95
N LYS A 137 15.65 6.11 12.57
CA LYS A 137 16.37 6.98 13.52
C LYS A 137 15.49 8.04 14.17
N LEU A 138 14.51 8.56 13.43
CA LEU A 138 13.58 9.60 13.90
C LEU A 138 12.48 9.03 14.80
N GLU A 139 11.87 7.91 14.41
CA GLU A 139 10.68 7.36 15.05
C GLU A 139 11.00 6.31 16.14
N LYS A 140 12.17 5.68 16.08
CA LYS A 140 12.68 4.74 17.08
C LYS A 140 11.69 3.64 17.47
N ARG A 141 10.94 3.81 18.57
CA ARG A 141 10.01 2.79 19.10
C ARG A 141 8.74 2.70 18.26
N ASP A 142 8.15 3.85 17.93
CA ASP A 142 6.93 3.93 17.11
C ASP A 142 7.12 3.25 15.76
N TYR A 143 8.35 3.23 15.23
CA TYR A 143 8.67 2.56 13.97
C TYR A 143 8.37 1.06 14.01
N PHE A 144 8.66 0.39 15.13
CA PHE A 144 8.51 -1.06 15.26
C PHE A 144 7.06 -1.49 15.55
N GLU A 145 6.18 -0.54 15.89
CA GLU A 145 4.75 -0.79 16.10
C GLU A 145 3.95 -0.75 14.79
N ASP A 146 4.48 -0.08 13.76
CA ASP A 146 3.80 0.03 12.47
C ASP A 146 4.14 -1.14 11.54
N ILE A 147 3.12 -1.95 11.24
CA ILE A 147 3.20 -3.10 10.32
C ILE A 147 3.63 -2.67 8.90
N TRP A 148 3.27 -1.46 8.47
CA TRP A 148 3.57 -0.98 7.11
C TRP A 148 5.07 -0.85 6.87
N ASN A 149 5.82 -0.40 7.87
CA ASN A 149 7.28 -0.26 7.78
C ASN A 149 7.97 -1.61 7.51
N TYR A 150 7.44 -2.70 8.05
CA TYR A 150 7.98 -4.04 7.79
C TYR A 150 7.72 -4.48 6.35
N PHE A 151 6.55 -4.20 5.79
CA PHE A 151 6.24 -4.50 4.39
C PHE A 151 7.14 -3.72 3.43
N GLU A 152 7.42 -2.45 3.70
CA GLU A 152 8.32 -1.63 2.88
C GLU A 152 9.76 -2.16 2.92
N LEU A 153 10.27 -2.46 4.11
CA LEU A 153 11.61 -3.00 4.29
C LEU A 153 11.74 -4.39 3.65
N LEU A 154 10.72 -5.26 3.82
CA LEU A 154 10.67 -6.58 3.21
C LEU A 154 10.65 -6.48 1.68
N GLY A 155 9.89 -5.55 1.11
CA GLY A 155 9.87 -5.29 -0.32
C GLY A 155 11.24 -4.88 -0.87
N ILE A 156 11.97 -4.02 -0.13
CA ILE A 156 13.34 -3.63 -0.47
C ILE A 156 14.29 -4.82 -0.48
N PHE A 157 14.26 -5.66 0.55
CA PHE A 157 15.15 -6.82 0.63
C PHE A 157 14.84 -7.88 -0.42
N LEU A 158 13.56 -8.19 -0.65
CA LEU A 158 13.16 -9.18 -1.65
C LEU A 158 13.57 -8.77 -3.06
N PHE A 159 13.36 -7.49 -3.41
CA PHE A 159 13.81 -6.96 -4.69
C PHE A 159 15.32 -7.07 -4.86
N ALA A 160 16.09 -6.61 -3.85
CA ALA A 160 17.55 -6.65 -3.89
C ALA A 160 18.08 -8.08 -4.04
N TRP A 161 17.49 -9.02 -3.30
CA TRP A 161 17.85 -10.44 -3.37
C TRP A 161 17.53 -11.04 -4.74
N ALA A 162 16.34 -10.76 -5.29
CA ALA A 162 15.95 -11.21 -6.63
C ALA A 162 16.91 -10.67 -7.70
N ALA A 163 17.25 -9.38 -7.64
CA ALA A 163 18.14 -8.75 -8.60
C ALA A 163 19.59 -9.28 -8.54
N VAL A 164 20.11 -9.58 -7.35
CA VAL A 164 21.44 -10.21 -7.21
C VAL A 164 21.45 -11.61 -7.83
N LEU A 165 20.43 -12.43 -7.55
CA LEU A 165 20.31 -13.77 -8.13
C LEU A 165 20.20 -13.73 -9.65
N ASP A 166 19.46 -12.77 -10.19
CA ASP A 166 19.28 -12.56 -11.61
C ASP A 166 20.59 -12.15 -12.33
N ILE A 167 21.42 -11.33 -11.68
CA ILE A 167 22.74 -10.98 -12.20
C ILE A 167 23.66 -12.20 -12.21
N GLN A 168 23.68 -12.98 -11.13
CA GLN A 168 24.59 -14.12 -10.96
C GLN A 168 24.25 -15.31 -11.87
N ASN A 169 22.95 -15.61 -12.05
CA ASN A 169 22.52 -16.80 -12.77
C ASN A 169 22.26 -16.49 -14.25
N PRO A 170 22.84 -17.25 -15.20
CA PRO A 170 22.56 -17.05 -16.63
C PRO A 170 21.15 -17.51 -17.02
N LYS A 171 20.58 -18.44 -16.25
CA LYS A 171 19.23 -18.98 -16.44
C LYS A 171 18.27 -18.51 -15.36
N ILE A 172 17.03 -18.30 -15.76
CA ILE A 172 15.91 -18.02 -14.86
C ILE A 172 15.68 -19.28 -14.03
N THR A 173 15.92 -19.17 -12.72
CA THR A 173 15.71 -20.28 -11.78
C THR A 173 14.33 -20.15 -11.12
N ASP A 174 13.69 -21.25 -10.77
CA ASP A 174 12.38 -21.26 -10.08
C ASP A 174 12.34 -20.35 -8.85
N THR A 175 13.42 -20.35 -8.05
CA THR A 175 13.55 -19.47 -6.88
C THR A 175 13.47 -17.99 -7.25
N MET A 176 14.06 -17.61 -8.38
CA MET A 176 14.05 -16.24 -8.87
C MET A 176 12.65 -15.80 -9.30
N GLN A 177 11.92 -16.68 -9.98
CA GLN A 177 10.53 -16.42 -10.38
C GLN A 177 9.63 -16.20 -9.16
N ILE A 178 9.77 -17.03 -8.12
CA ILE A 178 9.02 -16.89 -6.87
C ILE A 178 9.34 -15.54 -6.19
N LEU A 179 10.62 -15.16 -6.14
CA LEU A 179 11.03 -13.90 -5.53
C LEU A 179 10.52 -12.68 -6.29
N PHE A 180 10.57 -12.69 -7.63
CA PHE A 180 10.02 -11.62 -8.45
C PHE A 180 8.48 -11.54 -8.34
N ALA A 181 7.79 -12.69 -8.27
CA ALA A 181 6.35 -12.71 -8.06
C ALA A 181 5.97 -12.08 -6.69
N LEU A 182 6.67 -12.48 -5.62
CA LEU A 182 6.44 -11.94 -4.29
C LEU A 182 6.79 -10.45 -4.19
N SER A 183 7.93 -10.04 -4.78
CA SER A 183 8.33 -8.64 -4.87
C SER A 183 7.28 -7.81 -5.61
N THR A 184 6.73 -8.32 -6.71
CA THR A 184 5.69 -7.63 -7.49
C THR A 184 4.42 -7.43 -6.69
N LEU A 185 4.00 -8.44 -5.90
CA LEU A 185 2.85 -8.31 -5.00
C LEU A 185 3.07 -7.21 -3.96
N LEU A 186 4.26 -7.14 -3.35
CA LEU A 186 4.58 -6.10 -2.36
C LEU A 186 4.67 -4.71 -2.99
N THR A 187 5.17 -4.60 -4.22
CA THR A 187 5.18 -3.34 -4.98
C THR A 187 3.76 -2.80 -5.15
N LEU A 188 2.77 -3.67 -5.41
CA LEU A 188 1.36 -3.27 -5.51
C LEU A 188 0.81 -2.79 -4.16
N VAL A 189 1.12 -3.48 -3.06
CA VAL A 189 0.73 -3.03 -1.71
C VAL A 189 1.27 -1.62 -1.43
N LYS A 190 2.53 -1.35 -1.80
CA LYS A 190 3.13 -0.03 -1.65
C LYS A 190 2.51 1.04 -2.55
N VAL A 191 2.04 0.71 -3.76
CA VAL A 191 1.23 1.64 -4.57
C VAL A 191 -0.03 2.07 -3.82
N VAL A 192 -0.77 1.12 -3.23
CA VAL A 192 -1.99 1.41 -2.46
C VAL A 192 -1.67 2.30 -1.25
N TYR A 193 -0.54 2.04 -0.57
CA TYR A 193 -0.08 2.87 0.55
C TYR A 193 0.22 4.31 0.12
N LEU A 194 0.93 4.52 -0.98
CA LEU A 194 1.23 5.86 -1.49
C LEU A 194 -0.05 6.59 -1.94
N ILE A 195 -1.03 5.88 -2.50
CA ILE A 195 -2.30 6.48 -2.93
C ILE A 195 -3.09 7.07 -1.75
N ARG A 196 -2.95 6.51 -0.55
CA ARG A 196 -3.64 6.96 0.68
C ARG A 196 -3.43 8.44 0.99
N VAL A 197 -2.29 9.01 0.60
CA VAL A 197 -1.96 10.41 0.89
C VAL A 197 -2.78 11.39 0.04
N PHE A 198 -3.29 10.96 -1.11
CA PHE A 198 -4.14 11.82 -1.95
C PHE A 198 -5.55 11.93 -1.36
N ARG A 199 -5.99 13.16 -1.05
CA ARG A 199 -7.30 13.43 -0.42
C ARG A 199 -8.48 12.83 -1.19
N GLN A 200 -8.40 12.79 -2.53
CA GLN A 200 -9.45 12.23 -3.38
C GLN A 200 -9.55 10.69 -3.28
N LEU A 201 -8.44 10.00 -3.03
CA LEU A 201 -8.34 8.53 -3.04
C LEU A 201 -8.26 7.93 -1.63
N ASN A 202 -7.94 8.74 -0.62
CA ASN A 202 -7.84 8.33 0.79
C ASN A 202 -9.12 7.66 1.31
N PHE A 203 -10.30 8.16 0.89
CA PHE A 203 -11.58 7.57 1.25
C PHE A 203 -11.68 6.09 0.82
N LEU A 204 -11.28 5.77 -0.40
CA LEU A 204 -11.31 4.41 -0.93
C LEU A 204 -10.39 3.48 -0.12
N VAL A 205 -9.17 3.92 0.14
CA VAL A 205 -8.19 3.14 0.92
C VAL A 205 -8.66 2.94 2.36
N THR A 206 -9.24 3.97 2.99
CA THR A 206 -9.75 3.87 4.36
C THR A 206 -10.91 2.89 4.45
N MET A 207 -11.86 2.93 3.51
CA MET A 207 -12.94 1.95 3.45
C MET A 207 -12.43 0.52 3.28
N PHE A 208 -11.42 0.32 2.42
CA PHE A 208 -10.81 -0.99 2.23
C PHE A 208 -10.17 -1.53 3.53
N ILE A 209 -9.41 -0.70 4.24
CA ILE A 209 -8.78 -1.09 5.52
C ILE A 209 -9.83 -1.45 6.57
N THR A 210 -10.91 -0.66 6.67
CA THR A 210 -12.02 -0.94 7.60
C THR A 210 -12.67 -2.29 7.30
N VAL A 211 -12.96 -2.57 6.02
CA VAL A 211 -13.56 -3.85 5.61
C VAL A 211 -12.65 -5.04 5.95
N VAL A 212 -11.34 -4.93 5.69
CA VAL A 212 -10.37 -5.98 6.06
C VAL A 212 -10.37 -6.22 7.58
N HIS A 213 -10.42 -5.15 8.37
CA HIS A 213 -10.48 -5.25 9.83
C HIS A 213 -11.80 -5.86 10.34
N GLU A 214 -12.92 -5.59 9.67
CA GLU A 214 -14.22 -6.17 10.04
C GLU A 214 -14.29 -7.67 9.70
N ILE A 215 -13.72 -8.09 8.56
CA ILE A 215 -13.74 -9.47 8.09
C ILE A 215 -12.88 -10.42 8.95
N GLN A 216 -11.91 -9.92 9.73
CA GLN A 216 -10.96 -10.76 10.47
C GLN A 216 -11.64 -11.79 11.40
N HIS A 217 -12.71 -11.41 12.09
CA HIS A 217 -13.42 -12.29 13.03
C HIS A 217 -14.17 -13.40 12.29
N PHE A 218 -14.74 -13.06 11.13
CA PHE A 218 -15.38 -14.02 10.24
C PHE A 218 -14.37 -15.01 9.65
N MET A 219 -13.16 -14.55 9.28
CA MET A 219 -12.12 -15.43 8.71
C MET A 219 -11.70 -16.55 9.65
N ILE A 220 -11.69 -16.34 10.96
CA ILE A 220 -11.37 -17.39 11.94
C ILE A 220 -12.41 -18.52 11.87
N LEU A 221 -13.70 -18.16 11.90
CA LEU A 221 -14.80 -19.13 11.76
C LEU A 221 -14.74 -19.84 10.39
N PHE A 222 -14.44 -19.07 9.33
CA PHE A 222 -14.32 -19.59 7.98
C PHE A 222 -13.21 -20.64 7.85
N ILE A 223 -12.02 -20.38 8.42
CA ILE A 223 -10.91 -21.36 8.41
C ILE A 223 -11.29 -22.67 9.11
N ILE A 224 -12.02 -22.62 10.22
CA ILE A 224 -12.50 -23.83 10.92
C ILE A 224 -13.42 -24.66 10.01
N PHE A 225 -14.31 -24.01 9.26
CA PHE A 225 -15.15 -24.68 8.29
C PHE A 225 -14.33 -25.29 7.15
N ILE A 226 -13.37 -24.54 6.58
CA ILE A 226 -12.50 -25.03 5.50
C ILE A 226 -11.75 -26.30 5.95
N ILE A 227 -11.19 -26.32 7.15
CA ILE A 227 -10.48 -27.51 7.67
C ILE A 227 -11.44 -28.68 7.88
N THR A 228 -12.62 -28.44 8.46
CA THR A 228 -13.64 -29.50 8.65
C THR A 228 -14.09 -30.11 7.33
N PHE A 229 -14.32 -29.29 6.32
CA PHE A 229 -14.69 -29.76 4.98
C PHE A 229 -13.53 -30.43 4.25
N ALA A 230 -12.28 -30.01 4.49
CA ALA A 230 -11.10 -30.67 3.93
C ALA A 230 -10.96 -32.11 4.44
N GLU A 231 -11.22 -32.33 5.73
CA GLU A 231 -11.28 -33.69 6.30
C GLU A 231 -12.45 -34.51 5.73
N ALA A 232 -13.62 -33.90 5.49
CA ALA A 232 -14.72 -34.57 4.81
C ALA A 232 -14.33 -34.98 3.37
N PHE A 233 -13.63 -34.12 2.64
CA PHE A 233 -13.14 -34.40 1.29
C PHE A 233 -12.09 -35.50 1.27
N HIS A 234 -11.23 -35.56 2.30
CA HIS A 234 -10.28 -36.65 2.51
C HIS A 234 -11.01 -38.00 2.68
N VAL A 235 -12.08 -38.05 3.49
CA VAL A 235 -12.88 -39.27 3.70
C VAL A 235 -13.56 -39.74 2.41
N VAL A 236 -14.06 -38.81 1.60
CA VAL A 236 -14.74 -39.10 0.33
C VAL A 236 -13.75 -39.47 -0.79
N ARG A 237 -12.44 -39.25 -0.59
CA ARG A 237 -11.38 -39.51 -1.58
C ARG A 237 -11.60 -38.76 -2.90
N ILE A 238 -11.83 -37.46 -2.80
CA ILE A 238 -11.93 -36.58 -3.98
C ILE A 238 -10.60 -36.60 -4.73
N ASP A 239 -10.68 -36.58 -6.07
CA ASP A 239 -9.49 -36.58 -6.92
C ASP A 239 -8.71 -35.27 -6.75
N ILE A 240 -7.43 -35.41 -6.38
CA ILE A 240 -6.49 -34.32 -6.16
C ILE A 240 -5.38 -34.27 -7.22
N THR A 241 -5.52 -35.03 -8.31
CA THR A 241 -4.57 -35.06 -9.43
C THR A 241 -4.17 -33.67 -9.93
N PRO A 242 -5.07 -32.66 -10.04
CA PRO A 242 -4.70 -31.29 -10.43
C PRO A 242 -3.68 -30.61 -9.49
N TYR A 243 -3.58 -31.03 -8.23
CA TYR A 243 -2.72 -30.44 -7.22
C TYR A 243 -1.47 -31.29 -6.90
N GLY A 244 -1.08 -32.23 -7.77
CA GLY A 244 -0.02 -33.21 -7.51
C GLY A 244 1.38 -32.69 -7.13
N ARG A 245 1.60 -31.36 -7.14
CA ARG A 245 2.85 -30.71 -6.66
C ARG A 245 2.82 -30.35 -5.17
N ILE A 246 1.67 -30.45 -4.51
CA ILE A 246 1.42 -30.01 -3.12
C ILE A 246 1.11 -31.23 -2.26
N ASN A 247 1.42 -31.15 -0.95
CA ASN A 247 0.99 -32.16 0.02
C ASN A 247 -0.52 -32.37 -0.03
N GLU A 248 -0.95 -33.63 0.09
CA GLU A 248 -2.35 -34.06 0.00
C GLU A 248 -3.30 -33.25 0.91
N SER A 249 -2.92 -33.01 2.17
CA SER A 249 -3.75 -32.23 3.11
C SER A 249 -3.92 -30.77 2.68
N LEU A 250 -2.86 -30.13 2.18
CA LEU A 250 -2.92 -28.75 1.70
C LEU A 250 -3.69 -28.65 0.38
N ALA A 251 -3.54 -29.64 -0.50
CA ALA A 251 -4.30 -29.72 -1.74
C ALA A 251 -5.81 -29.77 -1.47
N LEU A 252 -6.25 -30.57 -0.46
CA LEU A 252 -7.65 -30.66 -0.07
C LEU A 252 -8.17 -29.35 0.55
N VAL A 253 -7.37 -28.67 1.38
CA VAL A 253 -7.72 -27.35 1.93
C VAL A 253 -7.90 -26.33 0.80
N ILE A 254 -7.01 -26.32 -0.19
CA ILE A 254 -7.11 -25.43 -1.36
C ILE A 254 -8.34 -25.78 -2.21
N ALA A 255 -8.63 -27.07 -2.42
CA ALA A 255 -9.80 -27.52 -3.17
C ALA A 255 -11.11 -27.08 -2.51
N VAL A 256 -11.21 -27.18 -1.19
CA VAL A 256 -12.38 -26.70 -0.44
C VAL A 256 -12.48 -25.18 -0.48
N LEU A 257 -11.35 -24.47 -0.37
CA LEU A 257 -11.33 -23.01 -0.51
C LEU A 257 -11.83 -22.56 -1.89
N ARG A 258 -11.40 -23.25 -2.95
CA ARG A 258 -11.86 -23.03 -4.33
C ARG A 258 -13.37 -23.29 -4.47
N CYS A 259 -13.87 -24.37 -3.89
CA CYS A 259 -15.31 -24.66 -3.82
C CYS A 259 -16.09 -23.58 -3.05
N ALA A 260 -15.54 -23.07 -1.95
CA ALA A 260 -16.17 -22.01 -1.16
C ALA A 260 -16.24 -20.67 -1.92
N MET A 261 -15.35 -20.45 -2.89
CA MET A 261 -15.41 -19.32 -3.83
C MET A 261 -16.36 -19.54 -5.00
N GLY A 262 -17.03 -20.71 -5.06
CA GLY A 262 -18.01 -21.06 -6.09
C GLY A 262 -17.45 -21.83 -7.28
N ASP A 263 -16.20 -22.28 -7.21
CA ASP A 263 -15.58 -23.09 -8.27
C ASP A 263 -15.61 -24.57 -7.91
N PHE A 264 -16.53 -25.30 -8.54
CA PHE A 264 -16.83 -26.71 -8.27
C PHE A 264 -16.15 -27.68 -9.24
N ALA A 265 -15.18 -27.23 -10.04
CA ALA A 265 -14.51 -28.08 -11.05
C ALA A 265 -13.98 -29.41 -10.50
N MET A 266 -13.57 -29.43 -9.22
CA MET A 266 -13.02 -30.61 -8.54
C MET A 266 -14.09 -31.62 -8.09
N VAL A 267 -15.36 -31.22 -8.04
CA VAL A 267 -16.49 -32.03 -7.55
C VAL A 267 -17.43 -32.38 -8.70
N ASP A 268 -17.64 -31.46 -9.63
CA ASP A 268 -18.44 -31.64 -10.83
C ASP A 268 -17.66 -31.12 -12.05
N MET A 269 -17.29 -32.06 -12.93
CA MET A 269 -16.56 -31.80 -14.17
C MET A 269 -17.30 -30.82 -15.11
N TYR A 270 -18.62 -30.63 -14.91
CA TYR A 270 -19.45 -29.75 -15.75
C TYR A 270 -19.73 -28.36 -15.16
N GLN A 271 -19.22 -28.05 -13.97
CA GLN A 271 -19.48 -26.77 -13.27
C GLN A 271 -18.21 -25.96 -12.94
N GLY A 272 -17.08 -26.29 -13.57
CA GLY A 272 -15.82 -25.57 -13.41
C GLY A 272 -15.65 -24.34 -14.32
N PHE A 273 -14.68 -23.49 -13.98
CA PHE A 273 -14.19 -22.42 -14.87
C PHE A 273 -13.19 -22.91 -15.92
N ASP A 274 -12.83 -24.20 -15.88
CA ASP A 274 -11.88 -24.81 -16.80
C ASP A 274 -12.54 -25.02 -18.19
N LEU A 275 -11.88 -24.58 -19.25
CA LEU A 275 -12.36 -24.74 -20.62
C LEU A 275 -12.34 -26.22 -21.01
N TYR A 276 -13.49 -26.75 -21.43
CA TYR A 276 -13.58 -28.11 -21.97
C TYR A 276 -12.67 -28.26 -23.21
N THR A 277 -11.52 -28.91 -23.07
CA THR A 277 -10.81 -29.46 -24.22
C THR A 277 -11.60 -30.66 -24.71
N THR A 278 -12.08 -30.58 -25.95
CA THR A 278 -13.05 -31.50 -26.56
C THR A 278 -12.45 -32.88 -26.92
N ASP A 279 -11.35 -33.26 -26.29
CA ASP A 279 -10.52 -34.41 -26.68
C ASP A 279 -10.73 -35.65 -25.80
N GLU A 280 -11.67 -35.63 -24.85
CA GLU A 280 -12.05 -36.80 -24.04
C GLU A 280 -13.54 -37.13 -24.18
N GLN A 281 -13.95 -37.52 -25.39
CA GLN A 281 -15.16 -38.33 -25.64
C GLN A 281 -14.80 -39.64 -26.34
#